data_AF-A0A849U4R1-F1
#
_entry.id   AF-A0A849U4R1-F1
#
_cell.length_a   1.000
_cell.length_b   1.000
_cell.length_c   1.000
_cell.angle_alpha   90.00
_cell.angle_beta   90.00
_cell.angle_gamma   90.00
#
_symmetry.space_group_name_H-M   'P 1'
#
loop_
_entity.id
_entity.type
_entity.pdbx_description
1 polymer ?
#
loop_
_entity_poly.entity_id
_entity_poly.type
_entity_poly.pdbx_seq_one_letter_code
_entity_poly.pdbx_strand_id
1 'polypeptide(L)'
;MPLKQYGVLKGKAIGGKRETEASSPHFQIHMEAGDVQYRIAVNVKSQLSPSELLFLVNDDFQHSITASLPGLPVGFTPLRSQPGGQALDFIRGNLFNRLDMRLLPPNLPGPNNDLSDQIEHYV
;
A
#
# COMPACT_ATOMS: atom_id res chain seq x y z
N MET A 1 -9.60 16.23 2.59
CA MET A 1 -9.76 16.07 4.05
C MET A 1 -8.44 15.56 4.62
N PRO A 2 -7.96 16.08 5.76
CA PRO A 2 -6.79 15.51 6.42
C PRO A 2 -7.09 14.08 6.91
N LEU A 3 -6.07 13.22 6.92
CA LEU A 3 -6.18 11.85 7.45
C LEU A 3 -6.53 11.92 8.94
N LYS A 4 -7.63 11.28 9.35
CA LYS A 4 -8.10 11.28 10.74
C LYS A 4 -7.27 10.38 11.64
N GLN A 5 -6.81 9.25 11.10
CA GLN A 5 -6.02 8.25 11.80
C GLN A 5 -4.88 7.84 10.87
N TYR A 6 -3.67 8.28 11.19
CA TYR A 6 -2.46 7.95 10.45
C TYR A 6 -1.56 7.10 11.33
N GLY A 7 -1.04 6.00 10.79
CA GLY A 7 -0.31 5.03 11.58
C GLY A 7 0.24 3.86 10.75
N VAL A 8 0.87 2.92 11.45
CA VAL A 8 1.36 1.66 10.90
C VAL A 8 0.46 0.54 11.37
N LEU A 9 0.01 -0.31 10.45
CA LEU A 9 -0.64 -1.58 10.77
C LEU A 9 0.40 -2.70 10.62
N LYS A 10 0.65 -3.45 11.69
CA LYS A 10 1.52 -4.62 11.69
C LYS A 10 0.70 -5.89 11.89
N GLY A 11 0.77 -6.79 10.92
CA GLY A 11 0.01 -8.04 10.91
C GLY A 11 0.45 -8.94 9.76
N LYS A 12 -0.29 -10.03 9.56
CA LYS A 12 -0.10 -10.97 8.45
C LYS A 12 -1.24 -10.83 7.45
N ALA A 13 -0.93 -10.58 6.20
CA ALA A 13 -1.91 -10.70 5.13
C ALA A 13 -2.29 -12.19 4.96
N ILE A 14 -3.60 -12.49 4.93
CA ILE A 14 -4.13 -13.86 4.91
C ILE A 14 -5.16 -14.08 3.79
N GLY A 15 -5.38 -13.07 2.95
CA GLY A 15 -6.26 -13.19 1.80
C GLY A 15 -6.41 -11.88 1.04
N GLY A 16 -6.60 -11.99 -0.26
CA GLY A 16 -6.81 -10.87 -1.17
C GLY A 16 -8.13 -11.03 -1.92
N LYS A 17 -8.77 -9.92 -2.28
CA LYS A 17 -9.94 -9.92 -3.16
C LYS A 17 -9.95 -8.70 -4.07
N ARG A 18 -10.00 -8.95 -5.38
CA ARG A 18 -10.22 -7.90 -6.39
C ARG A 18 -11.69 -7.47 -6.39
N GLU A 19 -11.94 -6.17 -6.44
CA GLU A 19 -13.26 -5.64 -6.80
C GLU A 19 -13.34 -5.48 -8.32
N THR A 20 -14.46 -5.90 -8.90
CA THR A 20 -14.72 -5.84 -10.34
C THR A 20 -15.68 -4.71 -10.73
N GLU A 21 -16.07 -3.86 -9.79
CA GLU A 21 -16.99 -2.75 -10.05
C GLU A 21 -16.31 -1.63 -10.87
N ALA A 22 -17.08 -1.03 -11.80
CA ALA A 22 -16.53 -0.11 -12.79
C ALA A 22 -16.15 1.28 -12.25
N SER A 23 -16.77 1.73 -11.14
CA SER A 23 -16.71 3.12 -10.69
C SER A 23 -15.47 3.43 -9.85
N SER A 24 -15.10 2.57 -8.89
CA SER A 24 -13.94 2.76 -8.00
C SER A 24 -13.44 1.42 -7.43
N PRO A 25 -12.85 0.55 -8.26
CA PRO A 25 -12.39 -0.75 -7.79
C PRO A 25 -11.25 -0.59 -6.79
N HIS A 26 -11.31 -1.36 -5.71
CA HIS A 26 -10.22 -1.57 -4.78
C HIS A 26 -9.68 -2.99 -4.87
N PHE A 27 -8.42 -3.17 -4.50
CA PHE A 27 -7.93 -4.45 -4.02
C PHE A 27 -8.15 -4.50 -2.50
N GLN A 28 -8.89 -5.49 -2.03
CA GLN A 28 -9.13 -5.72 -0.61
C GLN A 28 -8.09 -6.70 -0.07
N ILE A 29 -7.42 -6.33 1.01
CA ILE A 29 -6.51 -7.22 1.76
C ILE A 29 -7.17 -7.55 3.09
N HIS A 30 -7.28 -8.84 3.38
CA HIS A 30 -7.64 -9.37 4.69
C HIS A 30 -6.36 -9.60 5.49
N MET A 31 -6.25 -8.93 6.63
CA MET A 31 -5.06 -8.99 7.47
C MET A 31 -5.44 -9.38 8.90
N GLU A 32 -4.69 -10.33 9.45
CA GLU A 32 -4.77 -10.72 10.85
C GLU A 32 -3.67 -10.02 11.66
N ALA A 33 -4.04 -9.44 12.79
CA ALA A 33 -3.11 -8.85 13.73
C ALA A 33 -3.53 -9.20 15.16
N GLY A 34 -2.99 -10.31 15.68
CA GLY A 34 -3.46 -10.91 16.93
C GLY A 34 -4.89 -11.43 16.73
N ASP A 35 -5.78 -11.13 17.68
CA ASP A 35 -7.19 -11.53 17.61
C ASP A 35 -8.06 -10.58 16.77
N VAL A 36 -7.45 -9.58 16.12
CA VAL A 36 -8.17 -8.55 15.36
C VAL A 36 -7.98 -8.79 13.86
N GLN A 37 -9.11 -8.82 13.14
CA GLN A 37 -9.15 -8.88 11.69
C GLN A 37 -9.31 -7.47 11.11
N TYR A 38 -8.50 -7.16 10.10
CA TYR A 38 -8.47 -5.88 9.41
C TYR A 38 -8.83 -6.06 7.94
N ARG A 39 -9.57 -5.09 7.39
CA ARG A 39 -9.81 -4.93 5.96
C ARG A 39 -9.08 -3.70 5.47
N ILE A 40 -8.14 -3.88 4.54
CA ILE A 40 -7.39 -2.80 3.89
C ILE A 40 -7.90 -2.66 2.46
N ALA A 41 -8.41 -1.48 2.12
CA ALA A 41 -8.82 -1.17 0.76
C ALA A 41 -7.70 -0.37 0.06
N VAL A 42 -7.15 -0.93 -1.02
CA VAL A 42 -6.14 -0.28 -1.85
C VAL A 42 -6.78 0.23 -3.12
N ASN A 43 -6.70 1.54 -3.37
CA ASN A 43 -7.16 2.12 -4.63
C ASN A 43 -6.30 1.58 -5.78
N VAL A 44 -6.92 0.93 -6.76
CA VAL A 44 -6.21 0.43 -7.94
C VAL A 44 -6.53 1.21 -9.22
N LYS A 45 -7.30 2.30 -9.09
CA LYS A 45 -7.69 3.17 -10.21
C LYS A 45 -7.70 4.65 -9.77
N SER A 46 -7.16 5.53 -10.61
CA SER A 46 -7.30 6.98 -10.42
C SER A 46 -8.69 7.44 -10.86
N GLN A 47 -9.26 8.42 -10.16
CA GLN A 47 -10.53 9.05 -10.54
C GLN A 47 -10.39 10.02 -11.72
N LEU A 48 -9.16 10.52 -11.98
CA LEU A 48 -8.87 11.46 -13.06
C LEU A 48 -8.39 10.71 -14.32
N SER A 49 -8.84 11.16 -15.48
CA SER A 49 -8.43 10.64 -16.78
C SER A 49 -7.33 11.52 -17.39
N PRO A 50 -6.27 10.94 -18.00
CA PRO A 50 -5.97 9.51 -18.05
C PRO A 50 -5.56 8.97 -16.67
N SER A 51 -5.98 7.74 -16.35
CA SER A 51 -5.61 7.09 -15.09
C SER A 51 -4.17 6.59 -15.17
N GLU A 52 -3.22 7.44 -14.81
CA GLU A 52 -1.80 7.11 -14.75
C GLU A 52 -1.41 6.72 -13.32
N LEU A 53 -1.46 5.42 -13.02
CA LEU A 53 -0.91 4.89 -11.78
C LEU A 53 0.52 4.44 -12.03
N LEU A 54 1.45 5.15 -11.41
CA LEU A 54 2.84 4.73 -11.33
C LEU A 54 3.00 3.78 -10.16
N PHE A 55 3.71 2.68 -10.40
CA PHE A 55 3.94 1.65 -9.41
C PHE A 55 5.37 1.13 -9.46
N LEU A 56 5.87 0.74 -8.31
CA LEU A 56 7.17 0.11 -8.10
C LEU A 56 7.00 -1.00 -7.08
N VAL A 57 7.45 -2.20 -7.43
CA VAL A 57 7.77 -3.27 -6.48
C VAL A 57 9.25 -3.19 -6.18
N ASN A 58 9.61 -3.19 -4.91
CA ASN A 58 10.99 -3.38 -4.49
C ASN A 58 11.03 -4.45 -3.38
N ASP A 59 11.36 -5.68 -3.76
CA ASP A 59 11.45 -6.82 -2.84
C ASP A 59 12.59 -6.66 -1.82
N ASP A 60 13.64 -5.92 -2.16
CA ASP A 60 14.79 -5.61 -1.30
C ASP A 60 14.76 -4.13 -0.89
N PHE A 61 13.62 -3.68 -0.37
CA PHE A 61 13.45 -2.29 0.05
C PHE A 61 14.27 -1.97 1.31
N GLN A 62 15.48 -1.43 1.09
CA GLN A 62 16.39 -0.98 2.14
C GLN A 62 16.25 0.52 2.39
N HIS A 63 15.63 0.89 3.52
CA HIS A 63 15.49 2.30 3.92
C HIS A 63 15.40 2.45 5.43
N SER A 64 15.92 3.54 6.00
CA SER A 64 15.93 3.77 7.46
C SER A 64 14.53 3.75 8.09
N ILE A 65 13.49 4.05 7.30
CA ILE A 65 12.09 3.98 7.73
C ILE A 65 11.66 2.57 8.15
N THR A 66 12.25 1.52 7.56
CA THR A 66 11.90 0.13 7.88
C THR A 66 12.59 -0.36 9.16
N ALA A 67 13.71 0.25 9.55
CA ALA A 67 14.51 -0.17 10.70
C ALA A 67 13.71 -0.20 12.02
N SER A 68 12.71 0.67 12.15
CA SER A 68 11.88 0.76 13.36
C SER A 68 10.63 -0.13 13.34
N LEU A 69 10.21 -0.64 12.18
CA LEU A 69 8.97 -1.40 12.02
C LEU A 69 8.97 -2.74 12.79
N PRO A 70 10.07 -3.52 12.86
CA PRO A 70 10.10 -4.77 13.62
C PRO A 70 9.75 -4.58 15.09
N GLY A 71 10.10 -3.43 15.69
CA GLY A 71 9.86 -3.13 17.10
C GLY A 71 8.42 -2.70 17.43
N LEU A 72 7.57 -2.46 16.42
CA LEU A 72 6.18 -2.05 16.67
C LEU A 72 5.33 -3.21 17.21
N PRO A 73 4.33 -2.93 18.05
CA PRO A 73 3.37 -3.95 18.47
C PRO A 73 2.55 -4.44 17.27
N VAL A 74 2.07 -5.68 17.35
CA VAL A 74 1.06 -6.19 16.41
C VAL A 74 -0.22 -5.35 16.55
N GLY A 75 -0.87 -5.05 15.42
CA GLY A 75 -2.04 -4.18 15.35
C GLY A 75 -1.73 -2.78 14.81
N PHE A 76 -2.66 -1.85 15.02
CA PHE A 76 -2.52 -0.48 14.53
C PHE A 76 -1.78 0.41 15.55
N THR A 77 -0.66 0.98 15.14
CA THR A 77 0.12 1.95 15.91
C THR A 77 -0.07 3.36 15.34
N PRO A 78 -0.74 4.28 16.06
CA PRO A 78 -0.87 5.67 15.63
C PRO A 78 0.48 6.37 15.57
N LEU A 79 0.71 7.15 14.50
CA LEU A 79 1.91 7.97 14.35
C LEU A 79 1.58 9.44 14.60
N ARG A 80 2.49 10.13 15.30
CA ARG A 80 2.39 11.58 15.50
C ARG A 80 2.73 12.31 14.21
N SER A 81 1.95 13.34 13.89
CA SER A 81 2.22 14.25 12.77
C SER A 81 3.36 15.21 13.12
N GLN A 82 4.60 14.74 13.03
CA GLN A 82 5.80 15.52 13.31
C GLN A 82 6.94 15.20 12.31
N PRO A 83 7.81 16.17 12.00
CA PRO A 83 9.00 15.92 11.18
C PRO A 83 9.92 14.85 11.80
N GLY A 84 10.59 14.06 10.94
CA GLY A 84 11.55 13.05 11.38
C GLY A 84 10.96 11.84 12.10
N GLY A 85 9.63 11.72 12.15
CA GLY A 85 8.94 10.52 12.62
C GLY A 85 8.94 9.39 11.60
N GLN A 86 8.19 8.32 11.89
CA GLN A 86 8.01 7.17 11.00
C GLN A 86 6.94 7.41 9.91
N ALA A 87 6.45 8.64 9.79
CA ALA A 87 5.46 8.99 8.78
C ALA A 87 6.09 9.03 7.39
N LEU A 88 5.39 8.49 6.40
CA LEU A 88 5.79 8.53 5.00
C LEU A 88 5.84 9.98 4.53
N ASP A 89 7.02 10.37 4.04
CA ASP A 89 7.23 11.60 3.33
C ASP A 89 7.86 11.28 1.97
N PHE A 90 7.03 11.22 0.93
CA PHE A 90 7.49 10.83 -0.41
C PHE A 90 8.41 11.86 -1.07
N ILE A 91 8.47 13.09 -0.54
CA ILE A 91 9.30 14.17 -1.12
C ILE A 91 10.62 14.27 -0.36
N ARG A 92 10.58 14.36 0.97
CA ARG A 92 11.76 14.57 1.82
C ARG A 92 12.38 13.27 2.31
N GLY A 93 11.61 12.18 2.32
CA GLY A 93 12.05 10.89 2.81
C GLY A 93 12.93 10.11 1.84
N ASN A 94 13.07 10.55 0.58
CA ASN A 94 13.88 9.88 -0.45
C ASN A 94 13.65 8.36 -0.51
N LEU A 95 12.37 7.94 -0.43
CA LEU A 95 12.01 6.54 -0.26
C LEU A 95 12.41 5.68 -1.48
N PHE A 96 12.30 6.23 -2.69
CA PHE A 96 12.63 5.55 -3.94
C PHE A 96 12.90 6.59 -5.04
N ASN A 97 13.52 6.16 -6.13
CA ASN A 97 13.65 7.00 -7.32
C ASN A 97 12.38 6.86 -8.18
N ARG A 98 11.70 7.99 -8.45
CA ARG A 98 10.49 8.01 -9.29
C ARG A 98 10.73 7.41 -10.68
N LEU A 99 11.96 7.51 -11.21
CA LEU A 99 12.30 6.96 -12.53
C LEU A 99 12.29 5.42 -12.58
N ASP A 100 12.30 4.75 -11.42
CA ASP A 100 12.21 3.29 -11.32
C ASP A 100 10.75 2.81 -11.38
N MET A 101 9.79 3.73 -11.28
CA MET A 101 8.36 3.39 -11.36
C MET A 101 7.93 3.15 -12.81
N ARG A 102 7.00 2.22 -13.00
CA ARG A 102 6.34 1.95 -14.29
C ARG A 102 4.87 2.28 -14.24
N LEU A 103 4.29 2.65 -15.39
CA LEU A 103 2.85 2.72 -15.54
C LEU A 103 2.27 1.30 -15.49
N LEU A 104 1.27 1.11 -14.64
CA LEU A 104 0.48 -0.11 -14.61
C LEU A 104 -0.98 0.23 -14.86
N PRO A 105 -1.64 -0.47 -15.79
CA PRO A 105 -3.06 -0.33 -15.99
C PRO A 105 -3.81 -0.80 -14.73
N PRO A 106 -4.98 -0.21 -14.44
CA PRO A 106 -5.75 -0.54 -13.25
C PRO A 106 -6.33 -1.96 -13.28
N ASN A 107 -6.62 -2.46 -14.49
CA ASN A 107 -7.14 -3.80 -14.75
C ASN A 107 -6.85 -4.16 -16.21
N LEU A 108 -6.28 -5.35 -16.45
CA LEU A 108 -6.16 -5.93 -17.78
C LEU A 108 -6.51 -7.43 -17.75
N PRO A 109 -7.08 -7.99 -18.84
CA PRO A 109 -7.22 -9.44 -18.96
C PRO A 109 -5.85 -10.13 -19.04
N GLY A 110 -5.67 -11.20 -18.27
CA GLY A 110 -4.45 -12.01 -18.25
C GLY A 110 -3.66 -11.85 -16.95
N PRO A 111 -2.69 -12.75 -16.67
CA PRO A 111 -1.95 -12.71 -15.41
C PRO A 111 -0.76 -11.74 -15.45
N ASN A 112 -0.44 -11.18 -14.29
CA ASN A 112 0.76 -10.38 -14.01
C ASN A 112 0.88 -9.11 -14.87
N ASN A 113 -0.25 -8.48 -15.21
CA ASN A 113 -0.27 -7.32 -16.10
C ASN A 113 -1.01 -6.11 -15.55
N ASP A 114 -1.63 -6.22 -14.37
CA ASP A 114 -2.27 -5.11 -13.67
C ASP A 114 -1.80 -4.97 -12.22
N LEU A 115 -2.17 -3.84 -11.58
CA LEU A 115 -1.78 -3.55 -10.20
C LEU A 115 -2.36 -4.56 -9.21
N SER A 116 -3.54 -5.10 -9.48
CA SER A 116 -4.17 -6.09 -8.61
C SER A 116 -3.39 -7.40 -8.59
N ASP A 117 -2.86 -7.85 -9.73
CA ASP A 117 -1.96 -9.00 -9.82
C ASP A 117 -0.70 -8.81 -8.99
N GLN A 118 -0.12 -7.61 -9.05
CA GLN A 118 1.10 -7.30 -8.29
C GLN A 118 0.83 -7.34 -6.80
N ILE A 119 -0.30 -6.79 -6.32
CA ILE A 119 -0.65 -6.83 -4.89
C ILE A 119 -0.97 -8.26 -4.44
N GLU A 120 -1.73 -9.01 -5.24
CA GLU A 120 -2.10 -10.39 -4.91
C GLU A 120 -0.88 -11.31 -4.72
N HIS A 121 0.21 -11.06 -5.44
CA HIS A 121 1.45 -11.82 -5.26
C HIS A 121 2.02 -11.75 -3.83
N TYR A 122 1.77 -10.68 -3.09
CA TYR A 122 2.31 -10.43 -1.75
C TYR A 122 1.35 -10.73 -0.60
N VAL A 123 0.15 -11.22 -0.90
CA VAL A 123 -0.93 -11.47 0.06
C VAL A 123 -1.16 -12.96 0.23
#